data_AF-A0A9P0ZD93-F1
#
_entry.id   AF-A0A9P0ZD93-F1
#
_cell.length_a   1.000
_cell.length_b   1.000
_cell.length_c   1.000
_cell.angle_alpha   90.00
_cell.angle_beta   90.00
_cell.angle_gamma   90.00
#
_symmetry.space_group_name_H-M   'P 1'
#
loop_
_entity.id
_entity.type
_entity.pdbx_description
1 polymer ?
#
loop_
_entity_poly.entity_id
_entity_poly.type
_entity_poly.pdbx_seq_one_letter_code
_entity_poly.pdbx_strand_id
1 'polypeptide(L)'
;MKDKQMGELLLQAVNKDHVYFFHALQTRVVPGLVWHKRLGHCGDRILTRLRQHKLISNCSSFNNDCVSCKLGKSHRLPFSDVTHDTTAPLQLIYYDVWQSPVLSNLGFK
;
A
#
# COMPACT_ATOMS: atom_id res chain seq x y z
N MET A 1 6.73 31.64 5.92
CA MET A 1 5.29 31.77 5.58
C MET A 1 4.72 32.79 6.56
N LYS A 2 4.01 33.83 6.07
CA LYS A 2 3.59 34.98 6.88
C LYS A 2 2.08 34.89 7.11
N ASP A 3 1.66 34.97 8.37
CA ASP A 3 0.24 35.05 8.74
C ASP A 3 -0.32 36.42 8.32
N LYS A 4 -1.55 36.43 7.79
CA LYS A 4 -2.22 37.62 7.24
C LYS A 4 -3.03 38.40 8.28
N GLN A 5 -3.07 38.00 9.55
CA GLN A 5 -3.90 38.68 10.56
C GLN A 5 -3.11 39.34 11.69
N MET A 6 -1.89 38.90 12.04
CA MET A 6 -1.15 39.47 13.18
C MET A 6 0.33 39.81 12.93
N GLY A 7 0.78 39.92 11.68
CA GLY A 7 2.10 40.46 11.34
C GLY A 7 3.33 39.71 11.89
N GLU A 8 3.14 38.71 12.74
CA GLU A 8 4.20 37.99 13.43
C GLU A 8 4.75 36.85 12.57
N LEU A 9 6.07 36.74 12.57
CA LEU A 9 6.83 35.79 11.77
C LEU A 9 6.82 34.42 12.45
N LEU A 10 5.88 33.55 12.07
CA LEU A 10 5.76 32.19 12.65
C LEU A 10 6.92 31.23 12.29
N LEU A 11 7.83 31.63 11.39
CA LEU A 11 9.01 30.84 11.04
C LEU A 11 10.10 31.76 10.49
N GLN A 12 11.01 32.16 11.38
CA GLN A 12 12.26 32.82 11.02
C GLN A 12 13.37 31.78 11.02
N ALA A 13 13.80 31.35 9.83
CA ALA A 13 15.09 30.67 9.71
C ALA A 13 16.18 31.67 10.11
N VAL A 14 17.10 31.25 10.99
CA VAL A 14 18.21 32.10 11.45
C VAL A 14 19.05 32.45 10.22
N ASN A 15 18.99 33.72 9.82
CA ASN A 15 19.72 34.26 8.68
C ASN A 15 20.97 34.95 9.22
N LYS A 16 22.15 34.45 8.85
CA LYS A 16 23.41 35.18 9.00
C LYS A 16 24.01 35.30 7.60
N ASP A 17 24.25 36.55 7.20
CA ASP A 17 24.99 36.91 5.98
C ASP A 17 24.35 36.46 4.64
N HIS A 18 23.01 36.48 4.54
CA HIS A 18 22.28 36.16 3.30
C HIS A 18 22.44 34.73 2.77
N VAL A 19 23.06 33.84 3.55
CA VAL A 19 23.18 32.43 3.22
C VAL A 19 22.15 31.67 4.06
N TYR A 20 21.21 31.02 3.40
CA TYR A 20 20.41 29.99 4.06
C TYR A 20 21.38 28.89 4.47
N PHE A 21 21.71 28.80 5.77
CA PHE A 21 22.46 27.69 6.32
C PHE A 21 21.59 26.43 6.19
N PHE A 22 21.70 25.75 5.06
CA PHE A 22 21.33 24.35 4.97
C PHE A 22 22.30 23.63 5.91
N HIS A 23 21.80 23.17 7.07
CA HIS A 23 22.55 22.22 7.87
C HIS A 23 22.99 21.09 6.93
N ALA A 24 24.31 20.90 6.81
CA ALA A 24 24.89 19.83 6.01
C ALA A 24 24.11 18.55 6.27
N LEU A 25 23.56 17.97 5.20
CA LEU A 25 22.72 16.78 5.27
C LEU A 25 23.55 15.66 5.90
N GLN A 26 23.35 15.41 7.19
CA GLN A 26 23.75 14.14 7.78
C GLN A 26 23.12 13.05 6.91
N THR A 27 23.95 12.19 6.35
CA THR A 27 23.53 11.01 5.59
C THR A 27 22.85 10.03 6.54
N ARG A 28 21.60 10.35 6.92
CA ARG A 28 20.79 9.49 7.77
C ARG A 28 20.52 8.20 7.02
N VAL A 29 20.75 7.09 7.69
CA VAL A 29 20.30 5.79 7.22
C VAL A 29 18.78 5.85 7.10
N VAL A 30 18.29 5.70 5.87
CA VAL A 30 16.88 5.64 5.53
C VAL A 30 16.43 4.18 5.65
N PRO A 31 15.40 3.88 6.45
CA PRO A 31 14.91 2.51 6.58
C PRO A 31 14.49 1.91 5.24
N GLY A 32 14.79 0.63 5.01
CA GLY A 32 14.36 -0.08 3.80
C GLY A 32 12.84 -0.02 3.57
N LEU A 33 12.05 0.06 4.65
CA LEU A 33 10.60 0.24 4.59
C LEU A 33 10.17 1.56 3.92
N VAL A 34 10.99 2.62 4.05
CA VAL A 34 10.73 3.92 3.40
C VAL A 34 10.95 3.80 1.90
N TRP A 35 12.06 3.16 1.48
CA TRP A 35 12.34 2.91 0.07
C TRP A 35 11.31 1.96 -0.57
N HIS A 36 10.90 0.92 0.15
CA HIS A 36 9.79 0.05 -0.23
C HIS A 36 8.53 0.85 -0.58
N LYS A 37 8.11 1.81 0.26
CA LYS A 37 6.94 2.66 0.00
C LYS A 37 7.15 3.61 -1.18
N ARG A 38 8.31 4.27 -1.27
CA ARG A 38 8.64 5.22 -2.35
C ARG A 38 8.66 4.58 -3.74
N LEU A 39 9.07 3.32 -3.82
CA LEU A 39 9.24 2.57 -5.08
C LEU A 39 8.03 1.69 -5.42
N GLY A 40 6.86 1.99 -4.88
CA GLY A 40 5.63 1.27 -5.21
C GLY A 40 5.55 -0.13 -4.60
N HIS A 41 5.93 -0.26 -3.33
CA HIS A 41 5.85 -1.51 -2.57
C HIS A 41 6.77 -2.64 -3.09
N CYS A 42 7.93 -2.28 -3.62
CA CYS A 42 8.90 -3.25 -4.14
C CYS A 42 9.44 -4.20 -3.03
N GLY A 43 9.68 -5.47 -3.37
CA GLY A 43 10.20 -6.46 -2.41
C GLY A 43 11.69 -6.31 -2.08
N ASP A 44 12.16 -7.07 -1.09
CA ASP A 44 13.56 -7.04 -0.61
C ASP A 44 14.59 -7.30 -1.73
N ARG A 45 14.28 -8.20 -2.65
CA ARG A 45 15.18 -8.53 -3.79
C ARG A 45 15.46 -7.29 -4.65
N ILE A 46 14.45 -6.47 -4.90
CA ILE A 46 14.57 -5.24 -5.69
C ILE A 46 15.39 -4.21 -4.89
N LEU A 47 15.08 -4.01 -3.62
CA LEU A 47 15.84 -3.09 -2.74
C LEU A 47 17.31 -3.49 -2.63
N THR A 48 17.60 -4.78 -2.52
CA THR A 48 18.97 -5.31 -2.50
C THR A 48 19.69 -5.04 -3.80
N ARG A 49 19.05 -5.28 -4.95
CA ARG A 49 19.63 -4.96 -6.26
C ARG A 49 19.90 -3.47 -6.42
N LEU A 50 18.96 -2.60 -6.01
CA LEU A 50 19.14 -1.15 -6.07
C LEU A 50 20.29 -0.67 -5.17
N ARG A 51 20.46 -1.27 -3.99
CA ARG A 51 21.62 -1.01 -3.10
C ARG A 51 22.93 -1.42 -3.76
N GLN A 52 22.99 -2.62 -4.34
CA GLN A 52 24.19 -3.14 -5.02
C GLN A 52 24.61 -2.26 -6.20
N HIS A 53 23.65 -1.75 -6.97
CA HIS A 53 23.91 -0.83 -8.07
C HIS A 53 24.05 0.64 -7.65
N LYS A 54 24.06 0.95 -6.34
CA LYS A 54 24.15 2.31 -5.80
C LYS A 54 23.07 3.28 -6.31
N LEU A 55 21.92 2.76 -6.72
CA LEU A 55 20.77 3.55 -7.19
C LEU A 55 19.95 4.14 -6.04
N ILE A 56 20.09 3.57 -4.84
CA ILE A 56 19.57 4.11 -3.58
C ILE A 56 20.69 4.17 -2.56
N SER A 57 20.81 5.30 -1.86
CA SER A 57 21.85 5.54 -0.85
C SER A 57 21.30 5.40 0.57
N ASN A 58 22.19 5.04 1.50
CA ASN A 58 21.91 4.96 2.94
C ASN A 58 20.70 4.07 3.29
N CYS A 59 20.41 3.03 2.52
CA CYS A 59 19.25 2.15 2.78
C CYS A 59 19.61 1.05 3.79
N SER A 60 18.90 0.97 4.92
CA SER A 60 19.02 -0.16 5.85
C SER A 60 18.50 -1.47 5.25
N SER A 61 18.63 -2.57 5.99
CA SER A 61 17.85 -3.79 5.71
C SER A 61 16.35 -3.49 5.69
N PHE A 62 15.62 -4.24 4.87
CA PHE A 62 14.18 -4.16 4.76
C PHE A 62 13.55 -5.35 5.49
N ASN A 63 12.64 -5.06 6.42
CA ASN A 63 11.69 -6.03 6.92
C ASN A 63 10.32 -5.76 6.30
N ASN A 64 9.59 -6.82 5.95
CA ASN A 64 8.32 -6.74 5.25
C ASN A 64 7.15 -6.47 6.21
N ASP A 65 7.24 -5.40 6.99
CA ASP A 65 6.21 -4.96 7.95
C ASP A 65 5.23 -3.93 7.38
N CYS A 66 5.12 -3.87 6.06
CA CYS A 66 4.18 -2.98 5.39
C CYS A 66 2.75 -3.52 5.48
N VAL A 67 1.87 -2.78 6.18
CA VAL A 67 0.44 -3.12 6.35
C VAL A 67 -0.24 -3.29 4.98
N SER A 68 -0.07 -2.35 4.06
CA SER A 68 -0.70 -2.41 2.73
C SER A 68 -0.29 -3.67 1.95
N CYS A 69 0.96 -4.11 2.06
CA CYS A 69 1.43 -5.33 1.41
C CYS A 69 0.90 -6.59 2.07
N LYS A 70 0.81 -6.61 3.41
CA LYS A 70 0.24 -7.75 4.14
C LYS A 70 -1.24 -7.93 3.78
N LEU A 71 -2.00 -6.83 3.71
CA LEU A 71 -3.40 -6.84 3.27
C LEU A 71 -3.54 -7.20 1.78
N GLY A 72 -2.71 -6.66 0.90
CA GLY A 72 -2.76 -6.99 -0.53
C GLY A 72 -2.35 -8.43 -0.86
N LYS A 73 -1.61 -9.10 0.05
CA LYS A 73 -1.20 -10.50 -0.09
C LYS A 73 -2.02 -11.47 0.76
N SER A 74 -2.90 -10.98 1.62
CA SER A 74 -3.74 -11.87 2.43
C SER A 74 -4.73 -12.59 1.53
N HIS A 75 -4.76 -13.91 1.60
CA HIS A 75 -5.80 -14.70 0.99
C HIS A 75 -7.08 -14.60 1.85
N ARG A 76 -8.24 -14.76 1.22
CA ARG A 76 -9.50 -14.90 1.96
C ARG A 76 -9.39 -16.10 2.90
N LEU A 77 -9.86 -15.97 4.14
CA LEU A 77 -9.94 -17.13 5.03
C LEU A 77 -10.78 -18.23 4.38
N PRO A 78 -10.51 -19.52 4.70
CA PRO A 78 -11.39 -20.61 4.31
C PRO A 78 -12.83 -20.27 4.69
N PHE A 79 -13.77 -20.63 3.82
CA PHE A 79 -15.17 -20.60 4.22
C PHE A 79 -15.36 -21.59 5.38
N SER A 80 -16.25 -21.27 6.32
CA SER A 80 -16.70 -22.26 7.29
C SER A 80 -17.35 -23.42 6.55
N ASP A 81 -17.08 -24.64 7.00
CA ASP A 81 -17.77 -25.81 6.48
C ASP A 81 -19.27 -25.68 6.79
N VAL A 82 -20.09 -25.74 5.76
CA VAL A 82 -21.54 -25.80 5.91
C VAL A 82 -21.96 -27.22 5.57
N THR A 83 -22.33 -27.99 6.59
CA THR A 83 -22.96 -29.30 6.42
C THR A 83 -24.46 -29.13 6.26
N HIS A 84 -24.97 -29.51 5.09
CA HIS A 84 -26.41 -29.58 4.83
C HIS A 84 -26.84 -31.04 4.80
N ASP A 85 -27.49 -31.49 5.87
CA ASP A 85 -28.06 -32.83 5.94
C ASP A 85 -29.46 -32.84 5.33
N THR A 86 -29.72 -33.81 4.45
CA THR A 86 -31.05 -34.06 3.88
C THR A 86 -31.54 -35.42 4.33
N THR A 87 -32.80 -35.47 4.75
CA THR A 87 -33.48 -36.66 5.27
C THR A 87 -34.44 -37.30 4.26
N ALA A 88 -34.72 -36.61 3.15
CA ALA A 88 -35.64 -37.07 2.12
C ALA A 88 -35.19 -36.61 0.70
N PRO A 89 -35.61 -37.32 -0.36
CA PRO A 89 -35.36 -36.90 -1.74
C PRO A 89 -35.89 -35.50 -2.03
N LEU A 90 -35.13 -34.69 -2.78
CA LEU A 90 -35.47 -33.31 -3.19
C LEU A 90 -35.63 -32.29 -2.05
N GLN A 91 -35.19 -32.60 -0.83
CA GLN A 91 -35.29 -31.69 0.32
C GLN A 91 -34.40 -30.45 0.20
N LEU A 92 -33.32 -30.53 -0.59
CA LEU A 92 -32.44 -29.40 -0.86
C LEU A 92 -32.08 -29.37 -2.35
N ILE A 93 -32.46 -28.28 -3.01
CA ILE A 93 -32.15 -28.02 -4.41
C ILE A 93 -31.36 -26.72 -4.47
N TYR A 94 -30.13 -26.80 -4.95
CA TYR A 94 -29.33 -25.62 -5.27
C TYR A 94 -29.63 -25.20 -6.69
N TYR A 95 -29.96 -23.93 -6.89
CA TYR A 95 -30.04 -23.30 -8.21
C TYR A 95 -29.24 -22.01 -8.17
N ASP A 96 -28.43 -21.79 -9.19
CA ASP A 96 -27.67 -20.56 -9.36
C ASP A 96 -28.18 -19.83 -10.60
N VAL A 97 -28.40 -18.51 -10.48
CA VAL A 97 -28.84 -17.65 -11.58
C VAL A 97 -27.68 -16.75 -11.96
N TRP A 98 -26.83 -17.28 -12.82
CA TRP A 98 -25.96 -16.48 -13.65
C TRP A 98 -26.75 -15.71 -14.71
N GLN A 99 -26.47 -14.40 -14.84
CA GLN A 99 -27.00 -13.60 -15.92
C GLN A 99 -26.20 -13.86 -17.20
N SER A 100 -26.89 -14.14 -18.30
CA SER A 100 -26.26 -14.28 -19.62
C SER A 100 -25.84 -12.89 -20.14
N PRO A 101 -24.62 -12.73 -20.67
CA PRO A 101 -24.23 -11.49 -21.36
C PRO A 101 -24.94 -11.32 -22.71
N VAL A 102 -25.61 -12.37 -23.20
CA VAL A 102 -26.40 -12.36 -24.44
C VAL A 102 -27.87 -12.32 -24.09
N LEU A 103 -28.60 -11.41 -24.76
CA LEU A 103 -30.05 -11.31 -24.63
C LEU A 103 -30.72 -12.61 -25.07
N SER A 104 -31.72 -13.04 -24.31
CA SER A 104 -32.51 -14.20 -24.69
C SER A 104 -33.14 -13.98 -26.07
N ASN A 105 -33.24 -15.03 -26.87
CA ASN A 105 -33.91 -15.00 -28.18
C ASN A 105 -35.40 -14.61 -28.09
N LEU A 106 -35.95 -14.54 -26.87
CA LEU A 106 -37.32 -14.15 -26.56
C LEU A 106 -37.43 -12.74 -25.94
N GLY A 107 -36.32 -12.00 -25.84
CA GLY A 107 -36.33 -10.58 -25.44
C GLY A 107 -36.54 -10.29 -23.95
N PHE A 108 -36.45 -11.31 -23.08
CA PHE A 108 -36.46 -11.10 -21.64
C PHE A 108 -35.11 -10.54 -21.18
N LYS A 109 -35.17 -9.40 -20.47
CA LYS A 109 -34.05 -8.70 -19.81
C LYS A 109 -34.00 -9.07 -18.33
#